data_AF-A0A2W5F0P1-F1
#
_entry.id   AF-A0A2W5F0P1-F1
#
_cell.length_a   1.000
_cell.length_b   1.000
_cell.length_c   1.000
_cell.angle_alpha   90.00
_cell.angle_beta   90.00
_cell.angle_gamma   90.00
#
_symmetry.space_group_name_H-M   'P 1'
#
loop_
_entity.id
_entity.type
_entity.pdbx_description
1 polymer ?
#
loop_
_entity_poly.entity_id
_entity_poly.type
_entity_poly.pdbx_seq_one_letter_code
_entity_poly.pdbx_strand_id
1 'polypeptide(L)'
;MIENNVQVRQTINALEDIRTEINSFNGKSLFDLRDVRTHFPNQLNKVLICTSLNLYNHNNNLWNKQSCDEILYTPTRGDHYQILQAYQISVKNYLIYSLSSILEAFYRNILNKLDNTEYVKKNFHFVKTNIFERLNLNKDGDSWKGISILSNIRNTIHNNGVHTSGDIVISNYHNNGAHFTKGMIHYNATFEMLTWICQDIFKNYLEIIGSPCMQKVPLIESMYNDPFDFDG
;
A
#
# COMPACT_ATOMS: atom_id res chain seq x y z
N MET A 1 15.35 -21.55 -3.11
CA MET A 1 15.47 -20.75 -4.35
C MET A 1 14.25 -20.92 -5.26
N ILE A 2 13.85 -22.13 -5.62
CA ILE A 2 12.65 -22.40 -6.44
C ILE A 2 11.36 -21.89 -5.75
N GLU A 3 11.22 -22.10 -4.44
CA GLU A 3 10.05 -21.64 -3.65
C GLU A 3 9.88 -20.12 -3.66
N ASN A 4 10.98 -19.36 -3.65
CA ASN A 4 10.94 -17.89 -3.70
C ASN A 4 10.42 -17.41 -5.08
N ASN A 5 10.77 -18.11 -6.16
CA ASN A 5 10.25 -17.83 -7.51
C ASN A 5 8.73 -18.05 -7.60
N VAL A 6 8.23 -19.14 -6.99
CA VAL A 6 6.80 -19.44 -6.93
C VAL A 6 6.04 -18.36 -6.15
N GLN A 7 6.54 -17.95 -4.98
CA GLN A 7 5.93 -16.89 -4.18
C GLN A 7 5.89 -15.54 -4.91
N VAL A 8 6.96 -15.17 -5.63
CA VAL A 8 6.99 -13.95 -6.44
C VAL A 8 5.93 -14.00 -7.55
N ARG A 9 5.78 -15.12 -8.25
CA ARG A 9 4.75 -15.28 -9.29
C ARG A 9 3.33 -15.22 -8.71
N GLN A 10 3.08 -15.89 -7.59
CA GLN A 10 1.80 -15.83 -6.89
C GLN A 10 1.47 -14.41 -6.46
N THR A 11 2.46 -13.67 -5.97
CA THR A 11 2.32 -12.26 -5.61
C THR A 11 1.94 -11.42 -6.84
N ILE A 12 2.65 -11.58 -7.96
CA ILE A 12 2.33 -10.86 -9.21
C ILE A 12 0.87 -11.13 -9.60
N ASN A 13 0.45 -12.39 -9.66
CA ASN A 13 -0.93 -12.74 -10.02
C ASN A 13 -1.95 -12.09 -9.08
N ALA A 14 -1.73 -12.16 -7.76
CA ALA A 14 -2.61 -11.54 -6.78
C ALA A 14 -2.70 -10.02 -6.94
N LEU A 15 -1.59 -9.34 -7.25
CA LEU A 15 -1.60 -7.91 -7.54
C LEU A 15 -2.34 -7.59 -8.84
N GLU A 16 -2.19 -8.41 -9.88
CA GLU A 16 -2.92 -8.25 -11.15
C GLU A 16 -4.43 -8.47 -11.01
N ASP A 17 -4.86 -9.39 -10.14
CA ASP A 17 -6.27 -9.61 -9.83
C ASP A 17 -6.88 -8.34 -9.21
N ILE A 18 -6.19 -7.75 -8.22
CA ILE A 18 -6.62 -6.49 -7.59
C ILE A 18 -6.66 -5.35 -8.63
N ARG A 19 -5.66 -5.26 -9.53
CA ARG A 19 -5.65 -4.26 -10.61
C ARG A 19 -6.83 -4.42 -11.56
N THR A 20 -7.20 -5.65 -11.89
CA THR A 20 -8.36 -5.94 -12.76
C THR A 20 -9.66 -5.46 -12.12
N GLU A 21 -9.80 -5.65 -10.80
CA GLU A 21 -10.92 -5.14 -10.03
C GLU A 21 -10.96 -3.60 -10.02
N ILE A 22 -9.81 -2.95 -9.75
CA ILE A 22 -9.69 -1.49 -9.79
C ILE A 22 -10.02 -0.91 -11.17
N ASN A 23 -9.52 -1.52 -12.25
CA ASN A 23 -9.79 -1.06 -13.61
C ASN A 23 -11.28 -1.21 -13.97
N SER A 24 -11.91 -2.29 -13.51
CA SER A 24 -13.35 -2.52 -13.69
C SER A 24 -14.19 -1.47 -12.95
N PHE A 25 -13.72 -1.01 -11.79
CA PHE A 25 -14.32 0.12 -11.07
C PHE A 25 -14.11 1.44 -11.81
N ASN A 26 -12.87 1.76 -12.21
CA ASN A 26 -12.54 3.02 -12.89
C ASN A 26 -13.30 3.19 -14.20
N GLY A 27 -13.47 2.12 -14.98
CA GLY A 27 -14.27 2.14 -16.21
C GLY A 27 -15.77 2.39 -15.99
N LYS A 28 -16.24 2.36 -14.73
CA LYS A 28 -17.64 2.60 -14.33
C LYS A 28 -17.80 3.82 -13.41
N SER A 29 -16.71 4.49 -13.03
CA SER A 29 -16.77 5.58 -12.06
C SER A 29 -17.60 6.75 -12.60
N LEU A 30 -18.55 7.22 -11.79
CA LEU A 30 -19.39 8.38 -12.10
C LEU A 30 -18.79 9.70 -11.58
N PHE A 31 -17.62 9.64 -10.93
CA PHE A 31 -16.99 10.80 -10.30
C PHE A 31 -16.10 11.57 -11.28
N ASP A 32 -15.98 12.89 -11.07
CA ASP A 32 -15.04 13.75 -11.80
C ASP A 32 -13.59 13.24 -11.67
N LEU A 33 -12.75 13.47 -12.68
CA LEU A 33 -11.34 13.05 -12.68
C LEU A 33 -10.51 13.70 -11.57
N ARG A 34 -10.91 14.90 -11.12
CA ARG A 34 -10.28 15.68 -10.04
C ARG A 34 -10.83 15.33 -8.66
N ASP A 35 -11.78 14.41 -8.60
CA ASP A 35 -12.34 13.94 -7.34
C ASP A 35 -11.35 13.01 -6.64
N VAL A 36 -11.13 13.22 -5.33
CA VAL A 36 -10.28 12.36 -4.51
C VAL A 36 -10.71 10.88 -4.59
N ARG A 37 -12.01 10.62 -4.80
CA ARG A 37 -12.55 9.27 -5.02
C ARG A 37 -12.03 8.65 -6.31
N THR A 38 -11.86 9.42 -7.38
CA THR A 38 -11.24 8.93 -8.63
C THR A 38 -9.72 8.84 -8.49
N HIS A 39 -9.10 9.75 -7.74
CA HIS A 39 -7.65 9.81 -7.62
C HIS A 39 -7.05 8.62 -6.87
N PHE A 40 -7.68 8.21 -5.77
CA PHE A 40 -7.19 7.11 -4.93
C PHE A 40 -7.03 5.76 -5.68
N PRO A 41 -8.05 5.19 -6.34
CA PRO A 41 -7.91 3.93 -7.06
C PRO A 41 -6.90 4.03 -8.21
N ASN A 42 -6.77 5.19 -8.85
CA ASN A 42 -5.75 5.43 -9.87
C ASN A 42 -4.32 5.41 -9.29
N GLN A 43 -4.09 6.04 -8.15
CA GLN A 43 -2.80 5.98 -7.46
C GLN A 43 -2.49 4.56 -6.99
N LEU A 44 -3.46 3.86 -6.39
CA LEU A 44 -3.31 2.48 -5.98
C LEU A 44 -2.93 1.60 -7.17
N ASN A 45 -3.64 1.69 -8.30
CA ASN A 45 -3.32 0.94 -9.52
C ASN A 45 -1.89 1.20 -10.01
N LYS A 46 -1.43 2.46 -10.01
CA LYS A 46 -0.04 2.81 -10.38
C LYS A 46 0.98 2.16 -9.45
N VAL A 47 0.73 2.16 -8.14
CA VAL A 47 1.60 1.47 -7.16
C VAL A 47 1.67 -0.02 -7.45
N LEU A 48 0.52 -0.66 -7.75
CA LEU A 48 0.46 -2.07 -8.08
C LEU A 48 1.18 -2.38 -9.40
N ILE A 49 1.01 -1.55 -10.44
CA ILE A 49 1.75 -1.64 -11.72
C ILE A 49 3.26 -1.65 -11.48
N CYS A 50 3.77 -0.63 -10.78
CA CYS A 50 5.21 -0.50 -10.53
C CYS A 50 5.74 -1.68 -9.71
N THR A 51 4.97 -2.15 -8.73
CA THR A 51 5.35 -3.31 -7.92
C THR A 51 5.39 -4.59 -8.75
N SER A 52 4.33 -4.89 -9.51
CA SER A 52 4.27 -6.05 -10.42
C SER A 52 5.39 -6.03 -11.45
N LEU A 53 5.66 -4.87 -12.07
CA LEU A 53 6.73 -4.70 -13.05
C LEU A 53 8.10 -5.00 -12.43
N ASN A 54 8.37 -4.48 -11.23
CA ASN A 54 9.62 -4.72 -10.54
C ASN A 54 9.79 -6.20 -10.16
N LEU A 55 8.73 -6.87 -9.70
CA LEU A 55 8.74 -8.30 -9.40
C LEU A 55 8.93 -9.15 -10.67
N TYR A 56 8.33 -8.75 -11.79
CA TYR A 56 8.54 -9.40 -13.08
C TYR A 56 9.99 -9.28 -13.55
N ASN A 57 10.58 -8.07 -13.45
CA ASN A 57 11.99 -7.84 -13.74
C ASN A 57 12.90 -8.69 -12.83
N HIS A 58 12.59 -8.76 -11.54
CA HIS A 58 13.32 -9.60 -10.59
C HIS A 58 13.32 -11.07 -11.02
N ASN A 59 12.14 -11.57 -11.41
CA ASN A 59 11.94 -12.97 -11.76
C ASN A 59 12.61 -13.38 -13.08
N ASN A 60 12.54 -12.53 -14.10
CA ASN A 60 12.96 -12.88 -15.46
C ASN A 60 14.39 -12.45 -15.78
N ASN A 61 14.86 -11.34 -15.20
CA ASN A 61 16.16 -10.76 -15.54
C ASN A 61 17.16 -10.94 -14.41
N LEU A 62 16.81 -10.49 -13.19
CA LEU A 62 17.79 -10.46 -12.09
C LEU A 62 18.13 -11.86 -11.57
N TRP A 63 17.20 -12.81 -11.62
CA TRP A 63 17.42 -14.18 -11.15
C TRP A 63 18.51 -14.92 -11.93
N ASN A 64 18.68 -14.59 -13.22
CA ASN A 64 19.77 -15.12 -14.04
C ASN A 64 21.01 -14.23 -13.86
N LYS A 65 22.11 -14.80 -13.35
CA LYS A 65 23.35 -14.05 -13.14
C LYS A 65 23.87 -13.40 -14.42
N GLN A 66 23.83 -14.11 -15.55
CA GLN A 66 24.33 -13.58 -16.83
C GLN A 66 23.53 -12.34 -17.25
N SER A 67 22.20 -12.42 -17.19
CA SER A 67 21.32 -11.28 -17.49
C SER A 67 21.45 -10.16 -16.47
N CYS A 68 21.70 -10.48 -15.19
CA CYS A 68 21.99 -9.47 -14.18
C CYS A 68 23.31 -8.74 -14.47
N ASP A 69 24.35 -9.47 -14.89
CA ASP A 69 25.68 -8.91 -15.20
C ASP A 69 25.68 -7.98 -16.42
N GLU A 70 24.71 -8.15 -17.33
CA GLU A 70 24.48 -7.22 -18.45
C GLU A 70 24.03 -5.82 -17.96
N ILE A 71 23.45 -5.73 -16.76
CA ILE A 71 22.98 -4.48 -16.15
C ILE A 71 23.98 -3.98 -15.10
N LEU A 72 24.40 -4.87 -14.20
CA LEU A 72 25.30 -4.59 -13.09
C LEU A 72 26.18 -5.82 -12.82
N TYR A 73 27.47 -5.70 -13.14
CA TYR A 73 28.43 -6.78 -12.98
C TYR A 73 28.55 -7.27 -11.53
N THR A 74 28.41 -8.58 -11.33
CA THR A 74 28.53 -9.27 -10.03
C THR A 74 29.74 -10.22 -10.04
N PRO A 75 30.88 -9.85 -9.44
CA PRO A 75 32.11 -10.67 -9.50
C PRO A 75 31.93 -12.06 -8.89
N THR A 76 31.13 -12.17 -7.82
CA THR A 76 30.87 -13.42 -7.12
C THR A 76 29.40 -13.81 -7.16
N ARG A 77 29.11 -15.10 -6.92
CA ARG A 77 27.74 -15.55 -6.64
C ARG A 77 27.17 -14.90 -5.38
N GLY A 78 28.02 -14.58 -4.40
CA GLY A 78 27.61 -13.89 -3.17
C GLY A 78 27.03 -12.50 -3.46
N ASP A 79 27.71 -11.72 -4.30
CA ASP A 79 27.26 -10.38 -4.71
C ASP A 79 25.91 -10.47 -5.46
N HIS A 80 25.77 -11.45 -6.34
CA HIS A 80 24.52 -11.70 -7.05
C HIS A 80 23.36 -12.02 -6.08
N TYR A 81 23.59 -12.89 -5.09
CA TYR A 81 22.57 -13.17 -4.07
C TYR A 81 22.21 -11.96 -3.21
N GLN A 82 23.19 -11.12 -2.87
CA GLN A 82 22.93 -9.88 -2.12
C GLN A 82 22.06 -8.93 -2.92
N ILE A 83 22.31 -8.76 -4.23
CA ILE A 83 21.46 -7.95 -5.11
C ILE A 83 20.04 -8.49 -5.15
N LEU A 84 19.86 -9.81 -5.27
CA LEU A 84 18.52 -10.42 -5.29
C LEU A 84 17.74 -10.10 -4.01
N GLN A 85 18.36 -10.27 -2.84
CA GLN A 85 17.72 -9.98 -1.56
C GLN A 85 17.44 -8.49 -1.37
N ALA A 86 18.44 -7.64 -1.66
CA ALA A 86 18.30 -6.20 -1.54
C ALA A 86 17.20 -5.65 -2.46
N TYR A 87 17.10 -6.17 -3.69
CA TYR A 87 16.07 -5.78 -4.63
C TYR A 87 14.68 -6.20 -4.13
N GLN A 88 14.49 -7.43 -3.65
CA GLN A 88 13.21 -7.86 -3.08
C GLN A 88 12.78 -7.00 -1.89
N ILE A 89 13.72 -6.66 -1.00
CA ILE A 89 13.48 -5.76 0.15
C ILE A 89 13.09 -4.36 -0.35
N SER A 90 13.79 -3.83 -1.35
CA SER A 90 13.51 -2.51 -1.93
C SER A 90 12.10 -2.44 -2.54
N VAL A 91 11.72 -3.44 -3.33
CA VAL A 91 10.36 -3.53 -3.92
C VAL A 91 9.30 -3.62 -2.83
N LYS A 92 9.54 -4.41 -1.79
CA LYS A 92 8.64 -4.54 -0.65
C LYS A 92 8.47 -3.20 0.09
N ASN A 93 9.56 -2.52 0.38
CA ASN A 93 9.55 -1.23 1.06
C ASN A 93 8.85 -0.16 0.21
N TYR A 94 9.09 -0.15 -1.12
CA TYR A 94 8.36 0.71 -2.05
C TYR A 94 6.84 0.52 -1.94
N LEU A 95 6.36 -0.74 -1.97
CA LEU A 95 4.95 -1.03 -1.81
C LEU A 95 4.40 -0.51 -0.47
N ILE A 96 5.09 -0.80 0.64
CA ILE A 96 4.67 -0.39 1.99
C ILE A 96 4.58 1.13 2.12
N TYR A 97 5.61 1.86 1.67
CA TYR A 97 5.64 3.32 1.74
C TYR A 97 4.59 3.96 0.85
N SER A 98 4.43 3.44 -0.37
CA SER A 98 3.46 3.96 -1.31
C SER A 98 2.04 3.75 -0.81
N LEU A 99 1.69 2.54 -0.36
CA LEU A 99 0.38 2.23 0.23
C LEU A 99 0.08 3.11 1.45
N SER A 100 1.06 3.25 2.35
CA SER A 100 0.89 4.09 3.55
C SER A 100 0.60 5.53 3.17
N SER A 101 1.33 6.06 2.17
CA SER A 101 1.22 7.47 1.77
C SER A 101 -0.09 7.77 1.07
N ILE A 102 -0.52 6.94 0.12
CA ILE A 102 -1.79 7.14 -0.60
C ILE A 102 -2.99 7.02 0.36
N LEU A 103 -2.96 6.06 1.28
CA LEU A 103 -4.03 5.84 2.25
C LEU A 103 -4.10 6.98 3.26
N GLU A 104 -2.95 7.42 3.77
CA GLU A 104 -2.86 8.54 4.69
C GLU A 104 -3.38 9.84 4.06
N ALA A 105 -2.98 10.13 2.82
CA ALA A 105 -3.48 11.28 2.07
C ALA A 105 -5.01 11.20 1.87
N PHE A 106 -5.51 10.05 1.42
CA PHE A 106 -6.94 9.81 1.19
C PHE A 106 -7.78 10.05 2.45
N TYR A 107 -7.38 9.46 3.59
CA TYR A 107 -8.09 9.61 4.85
C TYR A 107 -8.07 11.05 5.37
N ARG A 108 -6.93 11.73 5.27
CA ARG A 108 -6.83 13.15 5.67
C ARG A 108 -7.74 14.02 4.82
N ASN A 109 -7.76 13.81 3.50
CA ASN A 109 -8.63 14.55 2.59
C ASN A 109 -10.11 14.36 2.93
N ILE A 110 -10.53 13.12 3.24
CA ILE A 110 -11.91 12.85 3.67
C ILE A 110 -12.22 13.55 5.00
N LEU A 111 -11.39 13.39 6.02
CA LEU A 111 -11.66 14.01 7.33
C LEU A 111 -11.70 15.53 7.26
N ASN A 112 -10.78 16.15 6.53
CA ASN A 112 -10.75 17.61 6.35
C ASN A 112 -12.09 18.11 5.76
N LYS A 113 -12.71 17.33 4.86
CA LYS A 113 -14.00 17.65 4.24
C LYS A 113 -15.19 17.34 5.13
N LEU A 114 -15.11 16.32 5.98
CA LEU A 114 -16.19 15.97 6.91
C LEU A 114 -16.29 16.93 8.10
N ASP A 115 -15.15 17.39 8.60
CA ASP A 115 -15.09 18.14 9.87
C ASP A 115 -14.69 19.60 9.74
N ASN A 116 -14.32 20.06 8.53
CA ASN A 116 -13.76 21.39 8.32
C ASN A 116 -12.61 21.73 9.30
N THR A 117 -11.86 20.72 9.76
CA THR A 117 -10.70 20.87 10.65
C THR A 117 -9.45 20.36 9.96
N GLU A 118 -8.32 20.99 10.27
CA GLU A 118 -7.04 20.64 9.67
C GLU A 118 -6.44 19.41 10.38
N TYR A 119 -6.59 18.22 9.79
CA TYR A 119 -6.00 16.99 10.32
C TYR A 119 -4.52 16.84 9.98
N VAL A 120 -3.93 17.72 9.18
CA VAL A 120 -2.54 17.63 8.65
C VAL A 120 -1.51 17.33 9.72
N LYS A 121 -1.64 17.92 10.92
CA LYS A 121 -0.66 17.75 12.02
C LYS A 121 -0.92 16.55 12.94
N LYS A 122 -2.01 15.80 12.74
CA LYS A 122 -2.35 14.65 13.60
C LYS A 122 -1.62 13.38 13.14
N ASN A 123 -1.26 12.50 14.07
CA ASN A 123 -0.65 11.22 13.71
C ASN A 123 -1.63 10.33 12.92
N PHE A 124 -1.11 9.40 12.11
CA PHE A 124 -1.96 8.59 11.22
C PHE A 124 -2.90 7.65 11.98
N HIS A 125 -2.50 7.15 13.16
CA HIS A 125 -3.39 6.32 13.99
C HIS A 125 -4.67 7.08 14.35
N PHE A 126 -4.55 8.34 14.78
CA PHE A 126 -5.68 9.21 15.08
C PHE A 126 -6.55 9.45 13.85
N VAL A 127 -5.95 9.74 12.69
CA VAL A 127 -6.67 9.92 11.41
C VAL A 127 -7.48 8.68 11.06
N LYS A 128 -6.86 7.50 11.08
CA LYS A 128 -7.53 6.22 10.82
C LYS A 128 -8.71 5.99 11.78
N THR A 129 -8.49 6.18 13.09
CA THR A 129 -9.54 6.00 14.11
C THR A 129 -10.75 6.88 13.83
N ASN A 130 -10.52 8.17 13.54
CA ASN A 130 -11.60 9.11 13.26
C ASN A 130 -12.36 8.76 11.98
N ILE A 131 -11.67 8.35 10.91
CA ILE A 131 -12.35 7.90 9.67
C ILE A 131 -13.31 6.75 9.97
N PHE A 132 -12.85 5.71 10.68
CA PHE A 132 -13.68 4.57 10.99
C PHE A 132 -14.87 4.93 11.89
N GLU A 133 -14.67 5.83 12.86
CA GLU A 133 -15.76 6.30 13.72
C GLU A 133 -16.80 7.11 12.96
N ARG A 134 -16.35 8.11 12.17
CA ARG A 134 -17.26 9.02 11.44
C ARG A 134 -18.06 8.32 10.35
N LEU A 135 -17.49 7.28 9.75
CA LEU A 135 -18.14 6.51 8.71
C LEU A 135 -18.81 5.23 9.25
N ASN A 136 -18.80 5.01 10.56
CA ASN A 136 -19.33 3.82 11.23
C ASN A 136 -18.82 2.50 10.63
N LEU A 137 -17.50 2.44 10.36
CA LEU A 137 -16.83 1.27 9.79
C LEU A 137 -16.37 0.31 10.88
N ASN A 138 -16.33 -0.98 10.56
CA ASN A 138 -15.96 -2.03 11.51
C ASN A 138 -14.47 -1.97 11.87
N LYS A 139 -14.17 -1.64 13.13
CA LYS A 139 -12.80 -1.61 13.68
C LYS A 139 -12.22 -2.98 14.04
N ASP A 140 -13.03 -4.04 13.98
CA ASP A 140 -12.56 -5.42 14.19
C ASP A 140 -12.38 -6.18 12.85
N GLY A 141 -12.74 -5.54 11.74
CA GLY A 141 -12.64 -6.10 10.40
C GLY A 141 -11.22 -6.13 9.82
N ASP A 142 -11.04 -6.89 8.74
CA ASP A 142 -9.74 -7.06 8.08
C ASP A 142 -9.18 -5.74 7.53
N SER A 143 -10.03 -4.84 7.03
CA SER A 143 -9.65 -3.47 6.65
C SER A 143 -8.90 -2.74 7.77
N TRP A 144 -9.46 -2.73 8.99
CA TRP A 144 -8.81 -2.09 10.12
C TRP A 144 -7.49 -2.78 10.50
N LYS A 145 -7.51 -4.11 10.57
CA LYS A 145 -6.34 -4.92 10.94
C LYS A 145 -5.21 -4.74 9.93
N GLY A 146 -5.48 -4.88 8.63
CA GLY A 146 -4.51 -4.72 7.55
C GLY A 146 -3.86 -3.34 7.55
N ILE A 147 -4.65 -2.28 7.71
CA ILE A 147 -4.12 -0.91 7.80
C ILE A 147 -3.28 -0.72 9.08
N SER A 148 -3.69 -1.34 10.19
CA SER A 148 -2.93 -1.31 11.45
C SER A 148 -1.59 -2.02 11.31
N ILE A 149 -1.57 -3.18 10.66
CA ILE A 149 -0.34 -3.92 10.34
C ILE A 149 0.55 -3.07 9.45
N LEU A 150 0.03 -2.51 8.36
CA LEU A 150 0.77 -1.64 7.46
C LEU A 150 1.44 -0.47 8.19
N SER A 151 0.69 0.22 9.06
CA SER A 151 1.21 1.34 9.83
C SER A 151 2.34 0.93 10.79
N ASN A 152 2.25 -0.23 11.43
CA ASN A 152 3.31 -0.74 12.30
C ASN A 152 4.54 -1.16 11.50
N ILE A 153 4.36 -1.83 10.35
CA ILE A 153 5.46 -2.20 9.46
C ILE A 153 6.20 -0.93 8.99
N ARG A 154 5.49 0.08 8.49
CA ARG A 154 6.07 1.35 8.04
C ARG A 154 6.91 2.01 9.14
N ASN A 155 6.36 2.11 10.35
CA ASN A 155 7.05 2.70 11.49
C ASN A 155 8.32 1.92 11.85
N THR A 156 8.28 0.59 11.75
CA THR A 156 9.45 -0.24 12.01
C THR A 156 10.54 -0.04 10.96
N ILE A 157 10.19 0.08 9.66
CA ILE A 157 11.18 0.37 8.61
C ILE A 157 11.86 1.72 8.86
N HIS A 158 11.11 2.75 9.25
CA HIS A 158 11.68 4.07 9.61
C HIS A 158 12.67 4.01 10.78
N ASN A 159 12.53 3.01 11.66
CA ASN A 159 13.41 2.77 12.78
C ASN A 159 14.48 1.70 12.47
N ASN A 160 14.96 1.65 11.22
CA ASN A 160 15.97 0.68 10.76
C ASN A 160 15.57 -0.78 11.01
N GLY A 161 14.29 -1.09 10.88
CA GLY A 161 13.75 -2.43 11.07
C GLY A 161 13.45 -2.80 12.53
N VAL A 162 13.63 -1.89 13.50
CA VAL A 162 13.35 -2.13 14.93
C VAL A 162 11.99 -1.54 15.33
N HIS A 163 11.12 -2.34 15.94
CA HIS A 163 9.85 -1.83 16.47
C HIS A 163 10.10 -1.07 17.79
N THR A 164 9.69 0.20 17.87
CA THR A 164 10.01 1.07 19.02
C THR A 164 8.83 1.36 19.93
N SER A 165 7.60 1.16 19.44
CA SER A 165 6.37 1.29 20.22
C SER A 165 6.21 0.12 21.22
N GLY A 166 5.16 0.16 22.04
CA GLY A 166 4.81 -0.97 22.91
C GLY A 166 4.50 -2.26 22.13
N ASP A 167 4.42 -3.37 22.86
CA ASP A 167 4.07 -4.67 22.26
C ASP A 167 2.66 -4.64 21.68
N ILE A 168 2.53 -5.08 20.43
CA ILE A 168 1.26 -5.10 19.69
C ILE A 168 1.05 -6.49 19.12
N VAL A 169 -0.13 -7.04 19.37
CA VAL A 169 -0.60 -8.29 18.77
C VAL A 169 -1.88 -8.00 18.02
N ILE A 170 -1.87 -8.26 16.71
CA ILE A 170 -3.06 -8.21 15.85
C ILE A 170 -3.39 -9.65 15.51
N SER A 171 -4.44 -10.19 16.13
CA SER A 171 -4.88 -11.57 15.93
C SER A 171 -5.89 -11.69 14.78
N ASN A 172 -5.93 -12.88 14.18
CA ASN A 172 -6.94 -13.29 13.21
C ASN A 172 -7.08 -12.30 12.04
N TYR A 173 -5.96 -11.90 11.44
CA TYR A 173 -5.94 -11.21 10.15
C TYR A 173 -5.71 -12.27 9.06
N HIS A 174 -6.75 -12.59 8.27
CA HIS A 174 -6.73 -13.71 7.30
C HIS A 174 -6.20 -15.02 7.91
N ASN A 175 -6.69 -15.40 9.10
CA ASN A 175 -6.24 -16.56 9.89
C ASN A 175 -4.76 -16.53 10.33
N ASN A 176 -4.10 -15.38 10.22
CA ASN A 176 -2.73 -15.17 10.66
C ASN A 176 -2.66 -14.14 11.80
N GLY A 177 -1.61 -14.25 12.63
CA GLY A 177 -1.28 -13.27 13.66
C GLY A 177 -0.12 -12.38 13.21
N ALA A 178 -0.18 -11.10 13.54
CA ALA A 178 0.95 -10.18 13.40
C ALA A 178 1.40 -9.70 14.78
N HIS A 179 2.67 -9.96 15.08
CA HIS A 179 3.30 -9.61 16.36
C HIS A 179 4.38 -8.56 16.14
N PHE A 180 4.31 -7.48 16.91
CA PHE A 180 5.32 -6.43 16.95
C PHE A 180 5.79 -6.29 18.41
N THR A 181 7.02 -6.73 18.68
CA THR A 181 7.61 -6.72 20.02
C THR A 181 8.59 -5.55 20.13
N LYS A 182 8.48 -4.77 21.19
CA LYS A 182 9.35 -3.61 21.42
C LYS A 182 10.82 -4.00 21.46
N GLY A 183 11.65 -3.25 20.74
CA GLY A 183 13.10 -3.47 20.66
C GLY A 183 13.52 -4.60 19.73
N MET A 184 12.58 -5.32 19.13
CA MET A 184 12.88 -6.44 18.23
C MET A 184 12.84 -6.02 16.77
N ILE A 185 13.68 -6.67 15.97
CA ILE A 185 13.64 -6.56 14.52
C ILE A 185 12.35 -7.22 14.01
N HIS A 186 11.62 -6.53 13.15
CA HIS A 186 10.42 -7.07 12.53
C HIS A 186 10.74 -7.76 11.20
N TYR A 187 10.31 -9.01 11.06
CA TYR A 187 10.52 -9.81 9.85
C TYR A 187 9.21 -10.13 9.08
N ASN A 188 8.04 -9.77 9.61
CA ASN A 188 6.76 -10.40 9.19
C ASN A 188 6.08 -9.79 7.95
N ALA A 189 6.70 -8.85 7.24
CA ALA A 189 6.11 -8.35 6.00
C ALA A 189 6.41 -9.36 4.87
N THR A 190 5.58 -10.40 4.73
CA THR A 190 5.59 -11.28 3.55
C THR A 190 4.86 -10.58 2.40
N PHE A 191 5.19 -10.94 1.15
CA PHE A 191 4.44 -10.42 0.01
C PHE A 191 2.97 -10.85 0.05
N GLU A 192 2.68 -12.07 0.52
CA GLU A 192 1.32 -12.56 0.74
C GLU A 192 0.53 -11.63 1.68
N MET A 193 1.07 -11.31 2.85
CA MET A 193 0.43 -10.37 3.78
C MET A 193 0.20 -9.01 3.13
N LEU A 194 1.16 -8.51 2.33
CA LEU A 194 1.01 -7.24 1.64
C LEU A 194 -0.06 -7.29 0.54
N THR A 195 -0.25 -8.42 -0.14
CA THR A 195 -1.34 -8.58 -1.12
C THR A 195 -2.72 -8.54 -0.44
N TRP A 196 -2.88 -9.19 0.72
CA TRP A 196 -4.10 -9.07 1.53
C TRP A 196 -4.34 -7.63 1.97
N ILE A 197 -3.30 -6.93 2.42
CA ILE A 197 -3.41 -5.51 2.81
C ILE A 197 -3.84 -4.65 1.63
N CYS A 198 -3.31 -4.89 0.42
CA CYS A 198 -3.74 -4.18 -0.79
C CYS A 198 -5.23 -4.39 -1.08
N GLN A 199 -5.69 -5.64 -0.98
CA GLN A 199 -7.08 -6.00 -1.21
C GLN A 199 -8.00 -5.36 -0.16
N ASP A 200 -7.62 -5.40 1.11
CA ASP A 200 -8.41 -4.82 2.20
C ASP A 200 -8.44 -3.29 2.14
N ILE A 201 -7.35 -2.65 1.69
CA ILE A 201 -7.32 -1.21 1.41
C ILE A 201 -8.31 -0.85 0.29
N PHE A 202 -8.35 -1.64 -0.79
CA PHE A 202 -9.29 -1.39 -1.88
C PHE A 202 -10.75 -1.64 -1.45
N LYS A 203 -11.03 -2.71 -0.72
CA LYS A 203 -12.35 -2.97 -0.11
C LYS A 203 -12.78 -1.83 0.81
N ASN A 204 -11.89 -1.36 1.68
CA ASN A 204 -12.18 -0.24 2.56
C ASN A 204 -12.47 1.04 1.78
N TYR A 205 -11.76 1.30 0.69
CA TYR A 205 -12.09 2.40 -0.21
C TYR A 205 -13.52 2.28 -0.75
N LEU A 206 -13.93 1.10 -1.22
CA LEU A 206 -15.30 0.86 -1.71
C LEU A 206 -16.35 1.09 -0.62
N GLU A 207 -16.10 0.63 0.62
CA GLU A 207 -16.97 0.87 1.77
C GLU A 207 -17.11 2.37 2.08
N ILE A 208 -15.99 3.10 2.07
CA ILE A 208 -15.95 4.54 2.32
C ILE A 208 -16.79 5.27 1.28
N ILE A 209 -16.56 5.06 0.00
CA ILE A 209 -17.29 5.78 -1.06
C ILE A 209 -18.75 5.34 -1.17
N GLY A 210 -19.06 4.11 -0.75
CA GLY A 210 -20.42 3.58 -0.67
C GLY A 210 -21.20 4.14 0.53
N SER A 211 -20.53 4.74 1.51
CA SER A 211 -21.19 5.31 2.68
C SER A 211 -22.11 6.49 2.31
N PRO A 212 -23.36 6.55 2.82
CA PRO A 212 -24.32 7.60 2.48
C PRO A 212 -23.83 9.02 2.75
N CYS A 213 -22.98 9.21 3.76
CA CYS A 213 -22.40 10.52 4.04
C CYS A 213 -21.40 10.93 2.95
N MET A 214 -20.61 10.01 2.42
CA MET A 214 -19.59 10.28 1.41
C MET A 214 -20.15 10.54 0.01
N GLN A 215 -21.35 10.04 -0.29
CA GLN A 215 -22.03 10.35 -1.55
C GLN A 215 -22.40 11.84 -1.68
N LYS A 216 -22.55 12.54 -0.55
CA LYS A 216 -22.99 13.95 -0.49
C LYS A 216 -21.85 14.95 -0.30
N VAL A 217 -20.64 14.48 -0.03
CA VAL A 217 -19.48 15.35 0.23
C VAL A 217 -18.81 15.72 -1.11
N PRO A 218 -18.63 17.02 -1.42
CA PRO A 218 -17.85 17.44 -2.57
C PRO A 218 -16.36 17.21 -2.30
N LEU A 219 -15.83 16.14 -2.91
CA LEU A 219 -14.43 15.71 -2.78
C LEU A 219 -13.56 16.14 -3.97
N ILE A 220 -13.99 17.17 -4.69
CA ILE A 220 -13.19 17.81 -5.73
C ILE A 220 -12.08 18.61 -5.04
N GLU A 221 -10.82 18.30 -5.36
CA GLU A 221 -9.71 19.17 -4.98
C GLU A 221 -9.87 20.50 -5.72
N SER A 222 -9.96 21.61 -4.98
CA SER A 222 -9.96 22.94 -5.58
C SER A 222 -8.57 23.17 -6.18
N MET A 223 -8.45 22.95 -7.48
CA MET A 223 -7.33 23.27 -8.36
C MET A 223 -5.95 23.23 -7.69
N TYR A 224 -5.24 22.11 -7.89
CA TYR A 224 -3.86 22.28 -8.35
C TYR A 224 -3.95 23.15 -9.60
N ASN A 225 -3.39 24.36 -9.56
CA ASN A 225 -2.91 24.98 -10.79
C ASN A 225 -1.92 23.97 -11.34
N ASP A 226 -2.32 23.28 -12.40
CA ASP A 226 -1.40 22.42 -13.12
C ASP A 226 -0.27 23.34 -13.60
N PRO A 227 0.99 23.16 -13.17
CA PRO A 227 2.08 23.96 -13.71
C PRO A 227 2.35 23.62 -15.19
N PHE A 228 1.57 22.70 -15.77
CA PHE A 228 1.63 22.26 -17.15
C PHE A 228 0.32 22.47 -17.93
N ASP A 229 -0.54 23.41 -17.51
CA ASP A 229 -1.49 24.04 -18.44
C ASP A 229 -0.68 24.84 -19.48
N PHE A 230 -0.16 24.13 -20.48
CA PHE A 230 0.24 24.73 -21.74
C PHE A 230 -1.04 24.92 -22.56
N ASP A 231 -1.55 26.15 -22.53
CA ASP A 231 -2.41 26.64 -23.61
C ASP A 231 -1.74 26.35 -24.95
N GLY A 232 -2.40 25.51 -25.74
CA GLY A 232 -2.08 25.18 -27.13
C GLY A 232 -3.35 24.82 -27.89
#